data_AF-A0A8T4LPS0-F1
#
_entry.id   AF-A0A8T4LPS0-F1
#
_cell.length_a   1.000
_cell.length_b   1.000
_cell.length_c   1.000
_cell.angle_alpha   90.00
_cell.angle_beta   90.00
_cell.angle_gamma   90.00
#
_symmetry.space_group_name_H-M   'P 1'
#
loop_
_entity.id
_entity.type
_entity.pdbx_description
1 polymer ?
#
loop_
_entity_poly.entity_id
_entity_poly.type
_entity_poly.pdbx_seq_one_letter_code
_entity_poly.pdbx_strand_id
1 'polypeptide(L)'
;MLEEYKMKISEFLKAELKLELHPQKSRIIPLRRGITLLGFRTFCHFRLLKKSNQKRIEKRLQKFREKPARGEISREHILLSMAGWDGYAKMGNTYNLRKKIWREIQAILQAKEQNP
;
A
#
# COMPACT_ATOMS: atom_id res chain seq x y z
N MET A 1 24.60 -12.16 -16.94
CA MET A 1 24.32 -10.75 -17.27
C MET A 1 23.87 -9.97 -16.03
N LEU A 2 22.73 -10.32 -15.39
CA LEU A 2 22.24 -9.57 -14.21
C LEU A 2 23.13 -9.74 -12.97
N GLU A 3 23.74 -10.91 -12.80
CA GLU A 3 24.71 -11.20 -11.73
C GLU A 3 25.95 -10.32 -11.85
N GLU A 4 26.42 -10.11 -13.08
CA GLU A 4 27.57 -9.26 -13.39
C GLU A 4 27.29 -7.80 -13.03
N TYR A 5 26.13 -7.26 -13.43
CA TYR A 5 25.71 -5.92 -13.02
C TYR A 5 25.58 -5.79 -11.51
N LYS A 6 25.05 -6.83 -10.83
CA LYS A 6 24.95 -6.82 -9.38
C LYS A 6 26.33 -6.72 -8.70
N MET A 7 27.34 -7.40 -9.24
CA MET A 7 28.73 -7.30 -8.74
C MET A 7 29.29 -5.90 -8.96
N LYS A 8 29.21 -5.37 -10.19
CA LYS A 8 29.66 -4.02 -10.53
C LYS A 8 29.02 -2.93 -9.65
N ILE A 9 27.71 -3.02 -9.44
CA ILE A 9 26.99 -2.13 -8.52
C ILE A 9 27.49 -2.28 -7.09
N SER A 10 27.71 -3.52 -6.62
CA SER A 10 28.21 -3.76 -5.26
C SER A 10 29.61 -3.20 -5.05
N GLU A 11 30.50 -3.30 -6.04
CA GLU A 11 31.86 -2.76 -5.99
C GLU A 11 31.83 -1.24 -5.93
N PHE A 12 31.06 -0.60 -6.82
CA PHE A 12 30.87 0.84 -6.82
C PHE A 12 30.34 1.36 -5.47
N LEU A 13 29.30 0.72 -4.93
CA LEU A 13 28.71 1.11 -3.64
C LEU A 13 29.73 1.02 -2.50
N LYS A 14 30.60 0.00 -2.51
CA LYS A 14 31.62 -0.18 -1.47
C LYS A 14 32.77 0.81 -1.61
N ALA A 15 33.33 0.93 -2.82
CA ALA A 15 34.51 1.75 -3.07
C ALA A 15 34.23 3.25 -2.96
N GLU A 16 33.14 3.72 -3.58
CA GLU A 16 32.87 5.16 -3.72
C GLU A 16 31.96 5.68 -2.60
N LEU A 17 31.01 4.87 -2.13
CA LEU A 17 29.94 5.32 -1.21
C LEU A 17 30.02 4.71 0.19
N LYS A 18 30.91 3.73 0.44
CA LYS A 18 31.00 2.98 1.70
C LYS A 18 29.66 2.33 2.10
N LEU A 19 28.89 1.86 1.13
CA LEU A 19 27.59 1.19 1.31
C LEU A 19 27.65 -0.27 0.88
N GLU A 20 26.83 -1.11 1.51
CA GLU A 20 26.68 -2.51 1.16
C GLU A 20 25.24 -2.89 0.79
N LEU A 21 25.11 -3.77 -0.21
CA LEU A 21 23.81 -4.32 -0.57
C LEU A 21 23.34 -5.32 0.48
N HIS A 22 22.10 -5.18 0.91
CA HIS A 22 21.51 -6.12 1.86
C HIS A 22 21.36 -7.52 1.24
N PRO A 23 21.94 -8.58 1.86
CA PRO A 23 22.08 -9.90 1.24
C PRO A 23 20.74 -10.56 0.90
N GLN A 24 19.72 -10.33 1.73
CA GLN A 24 18.38 -10.90 1.52
C GLN A 24 17.42 -10.03 0.69
N LYS A 25 17.65 -8.72 0.57
CA LYS A 25 16.72 -7.81 -0.12
C LYS A 25 17.12 -7.59 -1.58
N SER A 26 18.41 -7.64 -1.88
CA SER A 26 18.96 -7.46 -3.23
C SER A 26 19.12 -8.80 -3.93
N ARG A 27 18.06 -9.26 -4.63
CA ARG A 27 18.02 -10.57 -5.30
C ARG A 27 17.54 -10.44 -6.73
N ILE A 28 18.05 -11.32 -7.59
CA ILE A 28 17.57 -11.48 -8.96
C ILE A 28 16.34 -12.40 -8.88
N ILE A 29 15.20 -11.92 -9.37
CA ILE A 29 13.91 -12.59 -9.23
C ILE A 29 13.36 -12.85 -10.64
N PRO A 30 12.98 -14.10 -10.98
CA PRO A 30 12.30 -14.39 -12.23
C PRO A 30 11.01 -13.57 -12.37
N LEU A 31 10.78 -12.97 -13.54
CA LEU A 31 9.61 -12.11 -13.81
C LEU A 31 8.28 -12.78 -13.46
N ARG A 32 8.15 -14.10 -13.71
CA ARG A 32 6.96 -14.90 -13.37
C ARG A 32 6.57 -14.87 -11.89
N ARG A 33 7.54 -14.67 -10.98
CA ARG A 33 7.27 -14.60 -9.54
C ARG A 33 6.71 -13.25 -9.12
N GLY A 34 6.91 -12.21 -9.93
CA GLY A 34 6.62 -10.81 -9.60
C GLY A 34 7.54 -10.27 -8.50
N ILE A 35 7.81 -8.97 -8.54
CA ILE A 35 8.65 -8.27 -7.56
C ILE A 35 7.77 -7.49 -6.58
N THR A 36 8.14 -7.49 -5.30
CA THR A 36 7.46 -6.62 -4.32
C THR A 36 8.10 -5.25 -4.33
N LEU A 37 7.35 -4.22 -4.73
CA LEU A 37 7.82 -2.83 -4.79
C LEU A 37 6.71 -1.89 -4.31
N LEU A 38 7.05 -0.95 -3.43
CA LEU A 38 6.14 0.10 -2.92
C LEU A 38 4.77 -0.41 -2.43
N GLY A 39 4.75 -1.60 -1.82
CA GLY A 39 3.53 -2.19 -1.26
C GLY A 39 2.64 -2.93 -2.27
N PHE A 40 3.11 -3.09 -3.51
CA PHE A 40 2.51 -3.95 -4.52
C PHE A 40 3.40 -5.15 -4.81
N ARG A 41 2.78 -6.24 -5.28
CA ARG A 41 3.45 -7.31 -6.01
C ARG A 41 3.24 -7.04 -7.50
N THR A 42 4.30 -6.62 -8.17
CA THR A 42 4.31 -6.16 -9.57
C THR A 42 4.71 -7.29 -10.49
N PHE A 43 3.89 -7.51 -11.51
CA PHE A 43 4.14 -8.40 -12.65
C PHE A 43 4.26 -7.54 -13.93
N CYS A 44 4.59 -8.18 -15.06
CA CYS A 44 4.77 -7.49 -16.33
C CYS A 44 3.53 -6.70 -16.78
N HIS A 45 2.33 -7.22 -16.53
CA HIS A 45 1.08 -6.64 -17.04
C HIS A 45 0.11 -6.16 -15.96
N PHE A 46 0.38 -6.44 -14.68
CA PHE A 46 -0.51 -6.05 -13.59
C PHE A 46 0.22 -5.94 -12.25
N ARG A 47 -0.42 -5.30 -11.28
CA ARG A 47 0.09 -5.13 -9.91
C ARG A 47 -0.97 -5.57 -8.91
N LEU A 48 -0.58 -6.34 -7.90
CA LEU A 48 -1.48 -6.77 -6.82
C LEU A 48 -1.14 -6.03 -5.54
N LEU A 49 -2.13 -5.48 -4.84
CA LEU A 49 -1.89 -4.85 -3.54
C LEU A 49 -1.51 -5.90 -2.50
N LYS A 50 -0.41 -5.67 -1.76
CA LYS A 50 0.05 -6.61 -0.74
C LYS A 50 -0.99 -6.77 0.39
N LYS A 51 -1.17 -7.99 0.89
CA LYS A 51 -2.09 -8.30 2.02
C LYS A 51 -1.87 -7.40 3.24
N SER A 52 -0.63 -7.00 3.53
CA SER A 52 -0.33 -6.08 4.63
C SER A 52 -0.99 -4.70 4.46
N ASN A 53 -1.09 -4.21 3.22
CA ASN A 53 -1.77 -2.93 2.93
C ASN A 53 -3.29 -3.08 2.96
N GLN A 54 -3.82 -4.25 2.56
CA GLN A 54 -5.25 -4.56 2.75
C GLN A 54 -5.61 -4.55 4.25
N LYS A 55 -4.83 -5.23 5.08
CA LYS A 55 -5.01 -5.21 6.55
C LYS A 55 -4.89 -3.81 7.15
N ARG A 56 -4.03 -2.94 6.59
CA ARG A 56 -3.90 -1.55 7.06
C ARG A 56 -5.14 -0.72 6.79
N ILE A 57 -5.77 -0.87 5.61
CA ILE A 57 -7.01 -0.14 5.33
C ILE A 57 -8.17 -0.67 6.17
N GLU A 58 -8.27 -1.99 6.36
CA GLU A 58 -9.28 -2.60 7.25
C GLU A 58 -9.16 -2.08 8.70
N LYS A 59 -7.94 -2.05 9.26
CA LYS A 59 -7.70 -1.46 10.58
C LYS A 59 -8.05 0.03 10.64
N ARG A 60 -7.84 0.77 9.55
CA ARG A 60 -8.22 2.18 9.47
C ARG A 60 -9.74 2.35 9.48
N LEU A 61 -10.47 1.50 8.74
CA LEU A 61 -11.93 1.47 8.75
C LEU A 61 -12.48 1.17 10.13
N GLN A 62 -11.89 0.22 10.85
CA GLN A 62 -12.28 -0.07 12.24
C GLN A 62 -12.12 1.17 13.14
N LYS A 63 -10.98 1.87 13.04
CA LYS A 63 -10.79 3.14 13.77
C LYS A 63 -11.82 4.19 13.40
N PHE A 64 -12.20 4.29 12.12
CA PHE A 64 -13.26 5.16 11.66
C PHE A 64 -14.66 4.71 12.09
N ARG A 65 -14.86 3.50 12.61
CA ARG A 65 -16.12 3.06 13.22
C ARG A 65 -16.16 3.31 14.73
N GLU A 66 -15.03 3.14 15.42
CA GLU A 66 -14.95 3.22 16.89
C GLU A 66 -14.78 4.65 17.41
N LYS A 67 -13.92 5.45 16.78
CA LYS A 67 -13.63 6.84 17.20
C LYS A 67 -14.73 7.89 16.91
N PRO A 68 -15.65 7.73 15.94
CA PRO A 68 -16.74 8.68 15.74
C PRO A 68 -17.65 8.83 16.95
N ALA A 69 -17.86 7.76 17.73
CA ALA A 69 -18.68 7.80 18.94
C ALA A 69 -18.12 8.74 20.03
N ARG A 70 -16.86 9.17 19.92
CA ARG A 70 -16.19 10.10 20.85
C ARG A 70 -15.99 11.51 20.27
N GLY A 71 -16.49 11.80 19.06
CA GLY A 71 -16.29 13.09 18.40
C GLY A 71 -14.88 13.35 17.84
N GLU A 72 -13.96 12.37 17.89
CA GLU A 72 -12.53 12.59 17.63
C GLU A 72 -12.15 12.75 16.13
N ILE A 73 -13.01 12.39 15.19
CA ILE A 73 -12.68 12.41 13.75
C ILE A 73 -13.81 13.04 12.93
N SER A 74 -13.51 14.12 12.19
CA SER A 74 -14.46 14.79 11.29
C SER A 74 -14.73 13.99 10.00
N ARG A 75 -15.89 14.24 9.37
CA ARG A 75 -16.27 13.66 8.07
C ARG A 75 -15.23 13.99 6.99
N GLU A 76 -14.78 15.24 6.97
CA GLU A 76 -13.76 15.75 6.05
C GLU A 76 -12.44 14.99 6.19
N HIS A 77 -12.00 14.73 7.42
CA HIS A 77 -10.78 13.98 7.67
C HIS A 77 -10.87 12.53 7.13
N ILE A 78 -12.04 11.88 7.28
CA ILE A 78 -12.26 10.54 6.71
C ILE A 78 -12.14 10.60 5.19
N LEU A 79 -12.85 11.52 4.53
CA LEU A 79 -12.84 11.67 3.08
C LEU A 79 -11.42 11.97 2.54
N LEU A 80 -10.68 12.87 3.19
CA LEU A 80 -9.31 13.20 2.81
C LEU A 80 -8.36 12.01 2.95
N SER A 81 -8.42 11.31 4.09
CA SER A 81 -7.61 10.11 4.34
C SER A 81 -7.90 9.02 3.30
N MET A 82 -9.15 8.91 2.90
CA MET A 82 -9.59 7.94 1.91
C MET A 82 -9.21 8.31 0.49
N ALA A 83 -9.27 9.59 0.11
CA ALA A 83 -8.82 10.05 -1.20
C ALA A 83 -7.34 9.69 -1.44
N GLY A 84 -6.48 9.89 -0.44
CA GLY A 84 -5.06 9.51 -0.52
C GLY A 84 -4.86 8.00 -0.68
N TRP A 85 -5.63 7.19 0.06
CA TRP A 85 -5.58 5.73 -0.09
C TRP A 85 -6.11 5.26 -1.43
N ASP A 86 -7.20 5.85 -1.93
CA ASP A 86 -7.84 5.48 -3.19
C ASP A 86 -6.93 5.75 -4.39
N GLY A 87 -6.28 6.92 -4.41
CA GLY A 87 -5.27 7.27 -5.42
C GLY A 87 -4.10 6.27 -5.45
N TYR A 88 -3.59 5.90 -4.28
CA TYR A 88 -2.57 4.86 -4.17
C TYR A 88 -3.08 3.50 -4.66
N ALA A 89 -4.24 3.04 -4.18
CA ALA A 89 -4.78 1.73 -4.51
C ALA A 89 -5.12 1.58 -6.00
N LYS A 90 -5.52 2.68 -6.67
CA LYS A 90 -5.80 2.74 -8.12
C LYS A 90 -4.62 2.30 -8.98
N MET A 91 -3.38 2.40 -8.48
CA MET A 91 -2.19 1.96 -9.19
C MET A 91 -2.06 0.42 -9.31
N GLY A 92 -2.92 -0.35 -8.64
CA GLY A 92 -2.96 -1.80 -8.75
C GLY A 92 -4.33 -2.33 -9.16
N ASN A 93 -4.40 -3.62 -9.44
CA ASN A 93 -5.63 -4.35 -9.71
C ASN A 93 -6.43 -4.52 -8.41
N THR A 94 -7.17 -3.46 -8.05
CA THR A 94 -7.86 -3.32 -6.77
C THR A 94 -9.30 -2.88 -6.92
N TYR A 95 -9.88 -2.91 -8.13
CA TYR A 95 -11.24 -2.40 -8.38
C TYR A 95 -12.28 -2.93 -7.37
N ASN A 96 -12.33 -4.26 -7.19
CA ASN A 96 -13.28 -4.88 -6.26
C ASN A 96 -13.00 -4.51 -4.80
N LEU A 97 -11.71 -4.42 -4.41
CA LEU A 97 -11.32 -4.01 -3.07
C LEU A 97 -11.74 -2.56 -2.81
N ARG A 98 -11.40 -1.63 -3.72
CA ARG A 98 -11.76 -0.22 -3.62
C ARG A 98 -13.28 -0.05 -3.52
N LYS A 99 -14.04 -0.75 -4.37
CA LYS A 99 -15.51 -0.76 -4.32
C LYS A 99 -16.06 -1.23 -2.97
N LYS A 100 -15.51 -2.31 -2.39
CA LYS A 100 -15.87 -2.79 -1.05
C LYS A 100 -15.60 -1.73 0.01
N ILE A 101 -14.38 -1.21 0.04
CA ILE A 101 -13.95 -0.19 1.02
C ILE A 101 -14.81 1.08 0.91
N TRP A 102 -15.20 1.48 -0.31
CA TRP A 102 -16.08 2.63 -0.53
C TRP A 102 -17.48 2.42 0.03
N ARG A 103 -18.07 1.24 -0.13
CA ARG A 103 -19.35 0.90 0.52
C ARG A 103 -19.24 1.00 2.05
N GLU A 104 -18.15 0.50 2.63
CA GLU A 104 -17.94 0.58 4.08
C GLU A 104 -17.80 2.02 4.57
N ILE A 105 -17.09 2.88 3.83
CA ILE A 105 -16.97 4.31 4.16
C ILE A 105 -18.32 5.00 4.08
N GLN A 106 -19.13 4.75 3.04
CA GLN A 106 -20.46 5.36 2.93
C GLN A 106 -21.36 4.99 4.11
N ALA A 107 -21.34 3.72 4.54
CA ALA A 107 -22.09 3.29 5.71
C ALA A 107 -21.63 4.00 7.00
N ILE A 108 -20.31 4.20 7.18
CA ILE A 108 -19.75 4.94 8.32
C ILE A 108 -20.19 6.41 8.32
N LEU A 109 -20.21 7.04 7.14
CA LEU A 109 -20.60 8.44 7.01
C LEU A 109 -22.11 8.63 7.25
N GLN A 110 -22.96 7.74 6.75
CA GLN A 110 -24.41 7.78 6.96
C GLN A 110 -24.80 7.59 8.42
N ALA A 111 -24.16 6.64 9.13
CA ALA A 111 -24.36 6.44 10.56
C ALA A 111 -24.02 7.69 11.38
N LYS A 112 -23.19 8.58 10.83
CA LYS A 112 -22.80 9.85 11.46
C LYS A 112 -23.79 10.99 11.23
N GLU A 113 -24.57 10.95 10.15
CA GLU A 113 -25.60 11.95 9.85
C GLU A 113 -26.89 11.71 10.66
N GLN A 114 -27.09 10.49 11.19
CA GLN A 114 -28.28 10.08 11.95
C GLN A 114 -28.15 10.24 13.47
N ASN A 115 -26.97 10.63 13.99
CA ASN A 115 -26.70 10.76 15.42
C ASN A 115 -26.06 12.15 15.68
N PRO A 116 -26.88 13.20 15.87
CA PRO A 116 -26.40 14.56 16.15
C PRO A 116 -25.68 14.69 17.51
#